data_AF-A0A060PRZ3-F1
#
_entry.id   AF-A0A060PRZ3-F1
#
_cell.length_a   1.000
_cell.length_b   1.000
_cell.length_c   1.000
_cell.angle_alpha   90.00
_cell.angle_beta   90.00
_cell.angle_gamma   90.00
#
_symmetry.space_group_name_H-M   'P 1'
#
loop_
_entity.id
_entity.type
_entity.pdbx_description
1 polymer ?
#
loop_
_entity_poly.entity_id
_entity_poly.type
_entity_poly.pdbx_seq_one_letter_code
_entity_poly.pdbx_strand_id
1 'polypeptide(L)'
;MPIISKNKPYSFIKNLEFYTIKRIKDMGSHPSQDHLNELLELFKQDLSIDLKREIASSIGRQLDDDIIYNFLKQEAFKEHYMEVVYQFLRTALYKSKDMRFAKSCDDLLQYYQNENMQKMKQ
;
A
#
# COMPACT_ATOMS: atom_id res chain seq x y z
N MET A 1 -36.03 24.67 -13.92
CA MET A 1 -34.56 24.70 -13.78
C MET A 1 -34.21 24.95 -12.32
N PRO A 2 -33.62 23.98 -11.59
CA PRO A 2 -33.05 24.25 -10.29
C PRO A 2 -31.56 24.56 -10.41
N ILE A 3 -31.17 25.56 -9.62
CA ILE A 3 -29.87 26.19 -9.50
C ILE A 3 -28.84 25.16 -9.00
N ILE A 4 -27.78 24.92 -9.79
CA ILE A 4 -26.64 24.10 -9.37
C ILE A 4 -25.91 24.87 -8.27
N SER A 5 -25.97 24.34 -7.06
CA SER A 5 -25.19 24.82 -5.91
C SER A 5 -23.70 24.69 -6.21
N LYS A 6 -23.00 25.84 -6.26
CA LYS A 6 -21.54 25.92 -6.29
C LYS A 6 -21.01 25.59 -4.90
N ASN A 7 -20.81 24.31 -4.59
CA ASN A 7 -20.17 23.90 -3.35
C ASN A 7 -18.83 23.21 -3.60
N LYS A 8 -17.78 24.02 -3.32
CA LYS A 8 -16.38 23.72 -3.00
C LYS A 8 -15.49 23.13 -4.10
N PRO A 9 -14.42 23.83 -4.50
CA PRO A 9 -13.29 23.14 -5.10
C PRO A 9 -12.69 22.23 -4.02
N TYR A 10 -12.49 20.96 -4.34
CA TYR A 10 -11.71 20.04 -3.52
C TYR A 10 -10.33 20.65 -3.28
N SER A 11 -10.14 21.30 -2.14
CA SER A 11 -8.88 21.91 -1.72
C SER A 11 -7.92 20.86 -1.15
N PHE A 12 -7.76 19.72 -1.86
CA PHE A 12 -6.82 18.66 -1.47
C PHE A 12 -5.55 18.65 -2.33
N ILE A 13 -5.49 19.49 -3.38
CA ILE A 13 -4.30 19.66 -4.20
C ILE A 13 -3.49 20.84 -3.65
N LYS A 14 -2.82 20.67 -2.50
CA LYS A 14 -1.83 21.66 -2.06
C LYS A 14 -0.69 21.16 -1.15
N ASN A 15 -0.43 19.86 -1.05
CA ASN A 15 0.68 19.32 -0.24
C ASN A 15 1.48 18.18 -0.90
N LEU A 16 1.29 17.90 -2.20
CA LEU A 16 1.99 16.78 -2.87
C LEU A 16 3.52 16.95 -2.92
N GLU A 17 4.06 18.16 -2.75
CA GLU A 17 5.52 18.40 -2.77
C GLU A 17 6.25 18.06 -1.45
N PHE A 18 5.57 17.70 -0.35
CA PHE A 18 6.23 17.54 0.95
C PHE A 18 6.54 16.10 1.40
N TYR A 19 6.08 15.08 0.66
CA TYR A 19 6.30 13.69 1.06
C TYR A 19 7.65 13.17 0.55
N THR A 20 8.65 13.27 1.43
CA THR A 20 9.92 12.60 1.23
C THR A 20 9.81 11.12 1.61
N ILE A 21 10.65 10.27 1.00
CA ILE A 21 10.83 8.86 1.41
C ILE A 21 11.10 8.78 2.93
N LYS A 22 11.87 9.72 3.48
CA LYS A 22 12.17 9.80 4.92
C LYS A 22 10.90 9.92 5.75
N ARG A 23 9.95 10.78 5.36
CA ARG A 23 8.69 10.97 6.10
C ARG A 23 7.80 9.73 6.02
N ILE A 24 7.70 9.11 4.85
CA ILE A 24 6.90 7.88 4.67
C ILE A 24 7.47 6.74 5.50
N LYS A 25 8.79 6.62 5.53
CA LYS A 25 9.48 5.62 6.35
C LYS A 25 9.24 5.85 7.84
N ASP A 26 9.29 7.10 8.28
CA ASP A 26 9.00 7.51 9.66
C ASP A 26 7.59 7.12 10.10
N MET A 27 6.57 7.33 9.26
CA MET A 27 5.20 6.86 9.52
C MET A 27 5.11 5.33 9.63
N GLY A 28 5.87 4.61 8.80
CA GLY A 28 5.95 3.15 8.86
C GLY A 28 6.72 2.61 10.07
N SER A 29 7.59 3.40 10.69
CA SER A 29 8.35 3.03 11.89
C SER A 29 7.63 3.37 13.19
N HIS A 30 6.64 4.26 13.13
CA HIS A 30 5.81 4.67 14.26
C HIS A 30 4.33 4.40 13.97
N PRO A 31 3.89 3.12 14.00
CA PRO A 31 2.54 2.77 13.60
C PRO A 31 1.46 3.48 14.41
N SER A 32 0.45 3.99 13.73
CA SER A 32 -0.75 4.58 14.33
C SER A 32 -1.90 4.51 13.33
N GLN A 33 -3.14 4.60 13.81
CA GLN A 33 -4.29 4.59 12.92
C GLN A 33 -4.26 5.78 11.95
N ASP A 34 -3.84 6.96 12.42
CA ASP A 34 -3.71 8.16 11.59
C ASP A 34 -2.67 7.98 10.50
N HIS A 35 -1.50 7.42 10.83
CA HIS A 35 -0.46 7.11 9.84
C HIS A 35 -0.92 6.07 8.82
N LEU A 36 -1.65 5.03 9.25
CA LEU A 36 -2.21 4.04 8.30
C LEU A 36 -3.20 4.70 7.34
N ASN A 37 -4.11 5.52 7.85
CA ASN A 37 -5.08 6.24 7.00
C ASN A 37 -4.37 7.17 6.01
N GLU A 38 -3.36 7.92 6.47
CA GLU A 38 -2.57 8.81 5.61
C GLU A 38 -1.82 8.03 4.53
N LEU A 39 -1.16 6.92 4.88
CA LEU A 39 -0.45 6.06 3.93
C LEU A 39 -1.39 5.47 2.87
N LEU A 40 -2.60 5.05 3.24
CA LEU A 40 -3.60 4.54 2.30
C LEU A 40 -4.06 5.62 1.31
N GLU A 41 -4.27 6.85 1.77
CA GLU A 41 -4.62 7.97 0.90
C GLU A 41 -3.46 8.36 -0.02
N LEU A 42 -2.22 8.34 0.49
CA LEU A 42 -1.02 8.57 -0.32
C LEU A 42 -0.85 7.50 -1.39
N PHE A 43 -1.13 6.24 -1.08
CA PHE A 43 -1.00 5.16 -2.06
C PHE A 43 -1.95 5.31 -3.25
N LYS A 44 -3.06 6.05 -3.12
CA LYS A 44 -4.00 6.31 -4.23
C LYS A 44 -3.51 7.40 -5.20
N GLN A 45 -2.57 8.23 -4.77
CA GLN A 45 -2.07 9.35 -5.59
C GLN A 45 -1.18 8.84 -6.74
N ASP A 46 -1.04 9.63 -7.80
CA ASP A 46 -0.04 9.39 -8.84
C ASP A 46 1.33 9.89 -8.33
N LEU A 47 2.21 8.95 -7.99
CA LEU A 47 3.49 9.20 -7.33
C LEU A 47 4.58 8.36 -7.99
N SER A 48 5.83 8.78 -7.83
CA SER A 48 6.97 8.01 -8.31
C SER A 48 7.01 6.60 -7.71
N ILE A 49 7.62 5.67 -8.45
CA ILE A 49 7.75 4.26 -8.07
C ILE A 49 8.43 4.13 -6.71
N ASP A 50 9.47 4.93 -6.44
CA ASP A 50 10.18 4.91 -5.15
C ASP A 50 9.27 5.26 -3.98
N LEU A 51 8.39 6.26 -4.14
CA LEU A 51 7.43 6.65 -3.11
C LEU A 51 6.37 5.57 -2.96
N LYS A 52 5.79 5.05 -4.05
CA LYS A 52 4.80 3.96 -4.02
C LYS A 52 5.34 2.72 -3.31
N ARG A 53 6.59 2.35 -3.60
CA ARG A 53 7.28 1.23 -2.96
C ARG A 53 7.44 1.46 -1.46
N GLU A 54 7.91 2.64 -1.04
CA GLU A 54 8.05 2.93 0.39
C GLU A 54 6.69 2.99 1.08
N ILE A 55 5.66 3.55 0.45
CA ILE A 55 4.30 3.60 1.02
C ILE A 55 3.75 2.18 1.22
N ALA A 56 3.82 1.31 0.21
CA ALA A 56 3.39 -0.08 0.33
C ALA A 56 4.12 -0.82 1.46
N SER A 57 5.43 -0.60 1.56
CA SER A 57 6.26 -1.14 2.64
C SER A 57 5.83 -0.61 4.02
N SER A 58 5.54 0.70 4.14
CA SER A 58 5.08 1.33 5.38
C SER A 58 3.68 0.89 5.81
N ILE A 59 2.76 0.66 4.88
CA ILE A 59 1.42 0.11 5.16
C ILE A 59 1.55 -1.28 5.79
N GLY A 60 2.42 -2.14 5.23
CA GLY A 60 2.64 -3.48 5.76
C GLY A 60 3.20 -3.54 7.19
N ARG A 61 3.76 -2.44 7.70
CA ARG A 61 4.27 -2.32 9.08
C ARG A 61 3.22 -1.80 10.08
N GLN A 62 2.02 -1.46 9.63
CA GLN A 62 0.95 -0.99 10.52
C GLN A 62 0.34 -2.15 11.34
N LEU A 63 -0.46 -1.79 12.34
CA LEU A 63 -0.97 -2.71 13.36
C LEU A 63 -2.32 -3.36 13.01
N ASP A 64 -3.12 -2.73 12.16
CA ASP A 64 -4.46 -3.22 11.80
C ASP A 64 -4.38 -4.19 10.62
N ASP A 65 -4.34 -5.49 10.94
CA ASP A 65 -4.23 -6.56 9.96
C ASP A 65 -5.44 -6.66 9.04
N ASP A 66 -6.64 -6.25 9.48
CA ASP A 66 -7.85 -6.29 8.65
C ASP A 66 -7.78 -5.23 7.54
N ILE A 67 -7.36 -4.02 7.88
CA ILE A 67 -7.16 -2.94 6.91
C ILE A 67 -6.03 -3.29 5.94
N ILE A 68 -4.91 -3.81 6.45
CA ILE A 68 -3.75 -4.19 5.61
C ILE A 68 -4.14 -5.32 4.65
N TYR A 69 -4.89 -6.31 5.13
CA TYR A 69 -5.38 -7.40 4.28
C TYR A 69 -6.30 -6.88 3.18
N ASN A 70 -7.25 -6.01 3.52
CA ASN A 70 -8.15 -5.40 2.53
C ASN A 70 -7.39 -4.58 1.49
N PHE A 71 -6.36 -3.84 1.90
CA PHE A 71 -5.47 -3.14 1.01
C PHE A 71 -4.77 -4.09 0.02
N LEU A 72 -4.17 -5.18 0.51
CA LEU A 72 -3.52 -6.17 -0.37
C LEU A 72 -4.53 -6.80 -1.34
N LYS A 73 -5.71 -7.17 -0.87
CA LYS A 73 -6.75 -7.76 -1.72
C LYS A 73 -7.17 -6.81 -2.84
N GLN A 74 -7.19 -5.50 -2.59
CA GLN A 74 -7.55 -4.49 -3.57
C GLN A 74 -6.42 -4.17 -4.55
N GLU A 75 -5.17 -4.14 -4.08
CA GLU A 75 -4.06 -3.59 -4.85
C GLU A 75 -3.11 -4.64 -5.43
N ALA A 76 -2.91 -5.76 -4.75
CA ALA A 76 -1.79 -6.64 -5.02
C ALA A 76 -1.87 -7.41 -6.35
N PHE A 77 -3.04 -7.43 -6.99
CA PHE A 77 -3.27 -8.05 -8.30
C PHE A 77 -3.56 -7.03 -9.40
N LYS A 78 -3.37 -5.74 -9.11
CA LYS A 78 -3.33 -4.70 -10.14
C LYS A 78 -1.92 -4.67 -10.74
N GLU A 79 -1.80 -4.30 -12.01
CA GLU A 79 -0.52 -4.22 -12.75
C GLU A 79 0.39 -3.07 -12.23
N HIS A 80 0.84 -3.20 -10.99
CA HIS A 80 1.85 -2.33 -10.38
C HIS A 80 3.25 -2.74 -10.84
N TYR A 81 4.20 -1.81 -10.76
CA TYR A 81 5.61 -2.14 -10.92
C TYR A 81 6.04 -3.24 -9.94
N MET A 82 6.85 -4.19 -10.41
CA MET A 82 7.26 -5.35 -9.61
C MET A 82 7.90 -4.97 -8.27
N GLU A 83 8.59 -3.84 -8.17
CA GLU A 83 9.18 -3.37 -6.91
C GLU A 83 8.14 -3.11 -5.81
N VAL A 84 6.94 -2.67 -6.21
CA VAL A 84 5.78 -2.46 -5.32
C VAL A 84 5.15 -3.81 -5.00
N VAL A 85 4.96 -4.67 -6.00
CA VAL A 85 4.44 -6.04 -5.84
C VAL A 85 5.28 -6.85 -4.85
N TYR A 86 6.61 -6.70 -4.89
CA TYR A 86 7.50 -7.32 -3.90
C TYR A 86 7.21 -6.86 -2.47
N GLN A 87 6.77 -5.61 -2.25
CA GLN A 87 6.37 -5.16 -0.90
C GLN A 87 5.04 -5.78 -0.46
N PHE A 88 4.10 -6.00 -1.39
CA PHE A 88 2.86 -6.72 -1.12
C PHE A 88 3.15 -8.15 -0.68
N LEU A 89 4.02 -8.85 -1.43
CA LEU A 89 4.43 -10.21 -1.08
C LEU A 89 5.15 -10.25 0.28
N ARG A 90 6.09 -9.33 0.54
CA ARG A 90 6.77 -9.25 1.85
C ARG A 90 5.77 -9.08 2.99
N THR A 91 4.78 -8.22 2.80
CA THR A 91 3.74 -7.98 3.80
C THR A 91 2.95 -9.27 4.06
N ALA A 92 2.52 -9.96 3.00
CA ALA A 92 1.82 -11.24 3.12
C ALA A 92 2.67 -12.32 3.82
N LEU A 93 3.96 -12.41 3.48
CA LEU A 93 4.90 -13.34 4.13
C LEU A 93 5.09 -13.04 5.61
N TYR A 94 5.34 -11.77 5.97
CA TYR A 94 5.56 -11.39 7.37
C TYR A 94 4.32 -11.56 8.25
N LYS A 95 3.13 -11.39 7.68
CA LYS A 95 1.84 -11.55 8.39
C LYS A 95 1.21 -12.94 8.21
N SER A 96 1.92 -13.90 7.61
CA SER A 96 1.42 -15.24 7.25
C SER A 96 0.97 -16.11 8.43
N LYS A 97 1.23 -15.70 9.69
CA LYS A 97 0.59 -16.32 10.87
C LYS A 97 -0.93 -16.23 10.80
N ASP A 98 -1.46 -15.19 10.18
CA ASP A 98 -2.85 -15.11 9.77
C ASP A 98 -3.00 -15.80 8.40
N MET A 99 -3.86 -16.82 8.35
CA MET A 99 -4.08 -17.66 7.18
C MET A 99 -4.55 -16.87 5.95
N ARG A 100 -5.20 -15.72 6.14
CA ARG A 100 -5.63 -14.85 5.04
C ARG A 100 -4.43 -14.34 4.26
N PHE A 101 -3.37 -13.93 4.97
CA PHE A 101 -2.13 -13.49 4.37
C PHE A 101 -1.31 -14.65 3.80
N ALA A 102 -1.29 -15.81 4.45
CA ALA A 102 -0.66 -17.01 3.89
C ALA A 102 -1.28 -17.37 2.53
N LYS A 103 -2.62 -17.35 2.44
CA LYS A 103 -3.31 -17.57 1.17
C LYS A 103 -2.97 -16.49 0.14
N SER A 104 -2.99 -15.21 0.52
CA SER A 104 -2.61 -14.14 -0.40
C SER A 104 -1.16 -14.26 -0.90
N CYS A 105 -0.25 -14.80 -0.09
CA CYS A 105 1.11 -15.11 -0.54
C CYS A 105 1.10 -16.15 -1.67
N ASP A 106 0.38 -17.26 -1.49
CA ASP A 106 0.29 -18.31 -2.51
C ASP A 106 -0.39 -17.80 -3.79
N ASP A 107 -1.48 -17.03 -3.63
CA ASP A 107 -2.20 -16.41 -4.76
C ASP A 107 -1.26 -15.46 -5.54
N LEU A 108 -0.45 -14.64 -4.85
CA LEU A 108 0.53 -13.73 -5.48
C LEU A 108 1.60 -14.48 -6.25
N LEU A 109 2.15 -15.54 -5.66
CA LEU A 109 3.19 -16.37 -6.28
C LEU A 109 2.67 -17.07 -7.54
N GLN A 110 1.43 -17.55 -7.50
CA GLN A 110 0.78 -18.18 -8.64
C GLN A 110 0.45 -17.17 -9.74
N TYR A 111 -0.02 -15.97 -9.38
CA TYR A 111 -0.43 -14.95 -10.34
C TYR A 111 0.75 -14.37 -11.14
N TYR A 112 1.81 -13.95 -10.44
CA TYR A 112 2.94 -13.29 -11.10
C TYR A 112 3.97 -14.25 -11.70
N GLN A 113 4.02 -15.51 -11.24
CA GLN A 113 4.96 -16.54 -11.69
C GLN A 113 6.42 -16.05 -11.79
N ASN A 114 6.80 -15.13 -10.91
CA ASN A 114 8.08 -14.44 -10.97
C ASN A 114 9.13 -15.16 -10.12
N GLU A 115 10.28 -15.47 -10.71
CA GLU A 115 11.35 -16.21 -10.03
C GLU A 115 11.84 -15.53 -8.75
N ASN A 116 11.96 -14.20 -8.73
CA ASN A 116 12.41 -13.47 -7.55
C ASN A 116 11.38 -13.55 -6.43
N MET A 117 10.09 -13.52 -6.74
CA MET A 117 9.03 -13.72 -5.75
C MET A 117 9.09 -15.12 -5.14
N GLN A 118 9.33 -16.15 -5.96
CA GLN A 118 9.49 -17.53 -5.47
C GLN A 118 10.67 -17.65 -4.50
N LYS A 119 11.79 -16.98 -4.79
CA LYS A 119 12.97 -16.94 -3.91
C LYS A 119 12.71 -16.20 -2.59
N MET A 120 11.79 -15.24 -2.55
CA MET A 120 11.48 -14.49 -1.32
C MET A 120 10.72 -15.30 -0.27
N LYS A 121 10.05 -16.39 -0.66
CA LYS A 121 9.34 -17.29 0.26
C LYS A 121 10.29 -18.31 0.93
N GLN A 122 11.46 -18.56 0.34
CA GLN A 122 12.46 -19.51 0.81
C GLN A 122 13.32 -18.90 1.93
#